data_AF-A0A852ZYY0-F1
#
_entry.id   AF-A0A852ZYY0-F1
#
_cell.length_a   1.000
_cell.length_b   1.000
_cell.length_c   1.000
_cell.angle_alpha   90.00
_cell.angle_beta   90.00
_cell.angle_gamma   90.00
#
_symmetry.space_group_name_H-M   'P 1'
#
loop_
_entity.id
_entity.type
_entity.pdbx_description
1 polymer ?
#
loop_
_entity_poly.entity_id
_entity_poly.type
_entity_poly.pdbx_seq_one_letter_code
_entity_poly.pdbx_strand_id
1 'polypeptide(L)'
;MVSVGTIVWLSSELMFFAALFAMYFTIRSVQGPEVWAEGTDTLNVPFSLANTIVLVLSSVTCQFGVFAAERGDVKRLRLWFVITFIMGAFFIGGQVYEYASLVLHEGLSISSSAYGSVFYLTTGFHGLHVTGGLIAFLLVLGRTYAAKRFTHEQATSAIVVSYYWHFVDVVWIALFGTIYLLQ
;
A
#
# COMPACT_ATOMS: atom_id res chain seq x y z
N MET A 1 17.75 -8.87 15.70
CA MET A 1 18.04 -7.41 15.65
C MET A 1 17.26 -6.73 14.53
N VAL A 2 17.41 -7.15 13.26
CA VAL A 2 16.72 -6.51 12.12
C VAL A 2 15.20 -6.52 12.26
N SER A 3 14.57 -7.64 12.63
CA SER A 3 13.10 -7.71 12.76
C SER A 3 12.53 -6.75 13.81
N VAL A 4 13.21 -6.57 14.93
CA VAL A 4 12.81 -5.61 15.98
C VAL A 4 12.97 -4.18 15.47
N GLY A 5 14.08 -3.88 14.80
CA GLY A 5 14.31 -2.59 14.16
C GLY A 5 13.24 -2.24 13.13
N THR A 6 12.81 -3.22 12.32
CA THR A 6 11.70 -3.05 11.37
C THR A 6 10.41 -2.69 12.09
N ILE A 7 10.02 -3.38 13.15
CA ILE A 7 8.78 -3.08 13.89
C ILE A 7 8.80 -1.67 14.50
N VAL A 8 9.94 -1.27 15.08
CA VAL A 8 10.10 0.09 15.64
C VAL A 8 9.98 1.14 14.54
N TRP A 9 10.60 0.92 13.37
CA TRP A 9 10.46 1.82 12.23
C TRP A 9 9.03 1.84 11.65
N LEU A 10 8.34 0.71 11.56
CA LEU A 10 6.93 0.67 11.16
C LEU A 10 6.04 1.48 12.12
N SER A 11 6.42 1.55 13.40
CA SER A 11 5.72 2.38 14.38
C SER A 11 5.90 3.89 14.09
N SER A 12 7.06 4.32 13.57
CA SER A 12 7.22 5.71 13.12
C SER A 12 6.43 6.01 11.85
N GLU A 13 6.35 5.05 10.92
CA GLU A 13 5.51 5.20 9.71
C GLU A 13 4.02 5.29 10.08
N LEU A 14 3.57 4.56 11.12
CA LEU A 14 2.21 4.69 11.63
C LEU A 14 1.92 6.12 12.12
N MET A 15 2.87 6.76 12.80
CA MET A 15 2.71 8.16 13.24
C MET A 15 2.71 9.14 12.05
N PHE A 16 3.48 8.85 11.00
CA PHE A 16 3.44 9.61 9.75
C PHE A 16 2.04 9.56 9.12
N PHE A 17 1.44 8.37 8.98
CA PHE A 17 0.07 8.24 8.47
C PHE A 17 -0.96 8.83 9.43
N ALA A 18 -0.77 8.75 10.74
CA ALA A 18 -1.67 9.38 11.71
C ALA A 18 -1.77 10.91 11.49
N ALA A 19 -0.66 11.57 11.17
CA ALA A 19 -0.66 12.99 10.80
C ALA A 19 -1.44 13.27 9.51
N LEU A 20 -1.33 12.39 8.50
CA LEU A 20 -2.10 12.49 7.26
C LEU A 20 -3.61 12.29 7.49
N PHE A 21 -4.00 11.34 8.34
CA PHE A 21 -5.40 11.18 8.76
C PHE A 21 -5.91 12.40 9.53
N ALA A 22 -5.11 12.95 10.45
CA ALA A 22 -5.49 14.15 11.20
C ALA A 22 -5.75 15.34 10.26
N MET A 23 -4.90 15.53 9.24
CA MET A 23 -5.11 16.51 8.18
C MET A 23 -6.42 16.27 7.43
N TYR A 24 -6.68 15.03 6.99
CA TYR A 24 -7.92 14.67 6.28
C TYR A 24 -9.17 14.98 7.12
N PHE A 25 -9.25 14.49 8.36
CA PHE A 25 -10.43 14.68 9.22
C PHE A 25 -10.63 16.14 9.62
N THR A 26 -9.56 16.90 9.85
CA THR A 26 -9.66 18.33 10.17
C THR A 26 -10.23 19.11 8.99
N ILE A 27 -9.71 18.88 7.79
CA ILE A 27 -10.17 19.59 6.59
C ILE A 27 -11.62 19.21 6.25
N ARG A 28 -11.98 17.92 6.40
CA ARG A 28 -13.38 17.46 6.30
C ARG A 28 -14.31 18.20 7.26
N SER A 29 -13.92 18.29 8.53
CA SER A 29 -14.72 18.97 9.55
C SER A 29 -14.90 20.46 9.29
N VAL A 30 -13.90 21.12 8.67
CA VAL A 30 -13.94 22.56 8.39
C VAL A 30 -14.75 22.88 7.14
N GLN A 31 -14.66 22.05 6.09
CA GLN A 31 -15.39 22.23 4.83
C GLN A 31 -16.90 21.98 4.97
N GLY A 32 -17.29 21.10 5.89
CA GLY A 32 -18.68 20.71 6.08
C GLY A 32 -19.13 19.62 5.10
N PRO A 33 -20.26 18.95 5.40
CA PRO A 33 -20.67 17.73 4.70
C PRO A 33 -21.09 17.96 3.23
N GLU A 34 -21.70 19.11 2.92
CA GLU A 34 -22.18 19.41 1.56
C GLU A 34 -21.01 19.51 0.56
N VAL A 35 -19.99 20.31 0.90
CA VAL A 35 -18.79 20.47 0.05
C VAL A 35 -17.98 19.18 0.00
N TRP A 36 -18.00 18.36 1.06
CA TRP A 36 -17.31 17.08 1.07
C TRP A 36 -17.95 16.06 0.13
N ALA A 37 -19.28 16.03 0.08
CA ALA A 37 -20.04 15.13 -0.77
C ALA A 37 -19.71 15.34 -2.26
N GLU A 38 -19.54 16.59 -2.70
CA GLU A 38 -19.15 16.92 -4.07
C GLU A 38 -17.82 16.25 -4.47
N GLY A 39 -16.86 16.18 -3.54
CA GLY A 39 -15.59 15.50 -3.77
C GLY A 39 -15.73 13.97 -3.80
N THR A 40 -16.55 13.40 -2.92
CA THR A 40 -16.71 11.94 -2.81
C THR A 40 -17.56 11.33 -3.92
N ASP A 41 -18.49 12.09 -4.50
CA ASP A 41 -19.37 11.62 -5.59
C ASP A 41 -18.62 11.35 -6.91
N THR A 42 -17.45 11.96 -7.07
CA THR A 42 -16.56 11.73 -8.23
C THR A 42 -15.81 10.39 -8.16
N LEU A 43 -15.82 9.71 -7.00
CA LEU A 43 -15.04 8.49 -6.79
C LEU A 43 -15.74 7.24 -7.35
N ASN A 44 -14.99 6.44 -8.10
CA ASN A 44 -15.48 5.14 -8.57
C ASN A 44 -15.28 4.04 -7.52
N VAL A 45 -16.17 3.98 -6.54
CA VAL A 45 -16.10 3.02 -5.43
C VAL A 45 -15.99 1.55 -5.89
N PRO A 46 -16.76 1.06 -6.88
CA PRO A 46 -16.62 -0.32 -7.35
C PRO A 46 -15.24 -0.65 -7.92
N PHE A 47 -14.65 0.28 -8.70
CA PHE A 47 -13.30 0.11 -9.24
C PHE A 47 -12.25 0.07 -8.11
N SER A 48 -12.32 1.02 -7.18
CA SER A 48 -11.34 1.14 -6.09
C SER A 48 -11.48 -0.02 -5.10
N LEU A 49 -12.70 -0.54 -4.90
CA LEU A 49 -12.94 -1.78 -4.14
C LEU A 49 -12.29 -2.99 -4.81
N ALA A 50 -12.48 -3.17 -6.12
CA ALA A 50 -11.86 -4.28 -6.84
C ALA A 50 -10.32 -4.22 -6.76
N ASN A 51 -9.75 -3.03 -6.90
CA ASN A 51 -8.31 -2.82 -6.76
C ASN A 51 -7.82 -3.12 -5.33
N THR A 52 -8.60 -2.70 -4.32
CA THR A 52 -8.31 -2.97 -2.90
C THR A 52 -8.36 -4.46 -2.58
N ILE A 53 -9.32 -5.21 -3.12
CA ILE A 53 -9.38 -6.67 -2.94
C ILE A 53 -8.11 -7.33 -3.46
N VAL A 54 -7.58 -6.88 -4.61
CA VAL A 54 -6.30 -7.40 -5.13
C VAL A 54 -5.15 -7.12 -4.16
N LEU A 55 -5.06 -5.92 -3.59
CA LEU A 55 -4.01 -5.60 -2.62
C LEU A 55 -4.12 -6.47 -1.35
N VAL A 56 -5.32 -6.62 -0.80
CA VAL A 56 -5.55 -7.45 0.40
C VAL A 56 -5.26 -8.93 0.14
N LEU A 57 -5.63 -9.45 -1.02
CA LEU A 57 -5.26 -10.81 -1.40
C LEU A 57 -3.74 -10.96 -1.64
N SER A 58 -3.05 -9.90 -2.05
CA SER A 58 -1.59 -9.91 -2.20
C SER A 58 -0.90 -10.17 -0.85
N SER A 59 -1.43 -9.63 0.24
CA SER A 59 -0.96 -9.87 1.61
C SER A 59 -1.01 -11.35 1.99
N VAL A 60 -2.10 -12.06 1.63
CA VAL A 60 -2.21 -13.52 1.82
C VAL A 60 -1.12 -14.27 1.04
N THR A 61 -0.91 -13.90 -0.23
CA THR A 61 0.15 -14.52 -1.06
C THR A 61 1.55 -14.23 -0.52
N CYS A 62 1.79 -13.04 0.03
CA CYS A 62 3.04 -12.68 0.69
C CYS A 62 3.31 -13.61 1.87
N GLN A 63 2.29 -13.85 2.70
CA GLN A 63 2.40 -14.72 3.88
C GLN A 63 2.73 -16.18 3.49
N PHE A 64 2.14 -16.71 2.41
CA PHE A 64 2.52 -18.03 1.90
C PHE A 64 3.99 -18.08 1.44
N GLY A 65 4.52 -16.97 0.92
CA GLY A 65 5.93 -16.82 0.63
C GLY A 65 6.81 -16.93 1.87
N VAL A 66 6.44 -16.25 2.97
CA VAL A 66 7.16 -16.35 4.25
C VAL A 66 7.14 -17.77 4.82
N PHE A 67 5.98 -18.44 4.82
CA PHE A 67 5.90 -19.83 5.27
C PHE A 67 6.77 -20.77 4.42
N ALA A 68 7.00 -20.46 3.14
CA ALA A 68 7.96 -21.19 2.33
C ALA A 68 9.41 -20.86 2.73
N ALA A 69 9.73 -19.59 3.01
CA ALA A 69 11.05 -19.17 3.49
C ALA A 69 11.44 -19.84 4.82
N GLU A 70 10.51 -19.93 5.77
CA GLU A 70 10.73 -20.58 7.08
C GLU A 70 11.02 -22.09 6.94
N ARG A 71 10.43 -22.73 5.94
CA ARG A 71 10.70 -24.14 5.58
C ARG A 71 11.96 -24.32 4.71
N GLY A 72 12.64 -23.23 4.34
CA GLY A 72 13.79 -23.26 3.44
C GLY A 72 13.46 -23.54 1.98
N ASP A 73 12.18 -23.50 1.58
CA ASP A 73 11.75 -23.73 0.21
C ASP A 73 11.84 -22.45 -0.63
N VAL A 74 13.03 -22.21 -1.16
CA VAL A 74 13.36 -21.01 -1.95
C VAL A 74 12.53 -20.91 -3.23
N LYS A 75 12.18 -22.05 -3.84
CA LYS A 75 11.41 -22.06 -5.10
C LYS A 75 10.00 -21.55 -4.85
N ARG A 76 9.35 -22.03 -3.79
CA ARG A 76 8.01 -21.55 -3.41
C ARG A 76 8.05 -20.12 -2.88
N LEU A 77 9.07 -19.73 -2.11
CA LEU A 77 9.25 -18.33 -1.71
C LEU A 77 9.25 -17.41 -2.94
N ARG A 78 10.09 -17.70 -3.94
CA ARG A 78 10.20 -16.90 -5.17
C ARG A 78 8.86 -16.84 -5.91
N LEU A 79 8.18 -17.98 -6.08
CA LEU A 79 6.88 -18.03 -6.75
C LEU A 79 5.87 -17.10 -6.08
N TRP A 80 5.70 -17.22 -4.76
CA TRP A 80 4.73 -16.42 -4.01
C TRP A 80 5.08 -14.94 -3.98
N PHE A 81 6.36 -14.59 -3.87
CA PHE A 81 6.81 -13.19 -3.90
C PHE A 81 6.65 -12.56 -5.29
N VAL A 82 6.82 -13.33 -6.37
CA VAL A 82 6.52 -12.86 -7.74
C VAL A 82 5.02 -12.60 -7.90
N ILE A 83 4.17 -13.52 -7.42
CA ILE A 83 2.71 -13.31 -7.43
C ILE A 83 2.33 -12.05 -6.65
N THR A 84 2.87 -11.90 -5.43
CA THR A 84 2.64 -10.71 -4.59
C THR A 84 3.06 -9.43 -5.31
N PHE A 85 4.24 -9.44 -5.94
CA PHE A 85 4.76 -8.31 -6.71
C PHE A 85 3.83 -7.93 -7.87
N ILE A 86 3.36 -8.90 -8.64
CA ILE A 86 2.43 -8.64 -9.77
C ILE A 86 1.12 -8.04 -9.26
N MET A 87 0.57 -8.56 -8.16
CA MET A 87 -0.66 -8.03 -7.56
C MET A 87 -0.48 -6.60 -7.03
N GLY A 88 0.65 -6.31 -6.38
CA GLY A 88 0.95 -4.94 -5.92
C GLY A 88 1.24 -3.98 -7.08
N ALA A 89 1.88 -4.44 -8.16
CA ALA A 89 2.09 -3.63 -9.37
C ALA A 89 0.77 -3.34 -10.08
N PHE A 90 -0.16 -4.32 -10.12
CA PHE A 90 -1.53 -4.10 -10.58
C PHE A 90 -2.22 -3.03 -9.74
N PHE A 91 -2.08 -3.07 -8.41
CA PHE A 91 -2.65 -2.07 -7.52
C PHE A 91 -2.16 -0.65 -7.82
N ILE A 92 -0.85 -0.47 -7.98
CA ILE A 92 -0.25 0.82 -8.36
C ILE A 92 -0.75 1.28 -9.73
N GLY A 93 -0.83 0.38 -10.71
CA GLY A 93 -1.38 0.68 -12.02
C GLY A 93 -2.84 1.16 -11.95
N GLY A 94 -3.65 0.50 -11.13
CA GLY A 94 -5.03 0.91 -10.86
C GLY A 94 -5.13 2.28 -10.18
N GLN A 95 -4.26 2.57 -9.21
CA GLN A 95 -4.21 3.89 -8.55
C GLN A 95 -3.79 5.01 -9.50
N VAL A 96 -2.79 4.77 -10.36
CA VAL A 96 -2.40 5.75 -11.39
C VAL A 96 -3.52 6.00 -12.39
N TYR A 97 -4.24 4.95 -12.78
CA TYR A 97 -5.41 5.07 -13.65
C TYR A 97 -6.51 5.91 -13.00
N GLU A 98 -6.84 5.65 -11.73
CA GLU A 98 -7.83 6.42 -10.97
C GLU A 98 -7.42 7.90 -10.86
N TYR A 99 -6.16 8.18 -10.56
CA TYR A 99 -5.65 9.54 -10.50
C TYR A 99 -5.76 10.24 -11.86
N ALA A 100 -5.41 9.56 -12.95
CA ALA A 100 -5.54 10.10 -14.29
C ALA A 100 -7.00 10.38 -14.65
N SER A 101 -7.94 9.47 -14.31
CA SER A 101 -9.36 9.69 -14.57
C SER A 101 -9.93 10.87 -13.78
N LEU A 102 -9.56 11.01 -12.51
CA LEU A 102 -10.01 12.11 -11.66
C LEU A 102 -9.48 13.47 -12.16
N VAL A 103 -8.23 13.54 -12.59
CA VAL A 103 -7.65 14.78 -13.14
C VAL A 103 -8.24 15.12 -14.50
N LEU A 104 -8.35 14.15 -15.42
CA LEU A 104 -8.71 14.40 -16.81
C LEU A 104 -10.22 14.56 -17.03
N HIS A 105 -11.05 13.81 -16.31
CA HIS A 105 -12.50 13.80 -16.54
C HIS A 105 -13.26 14.63 -15.51
N GLU A 106 -12.83 14.60 -14.24
CA GLU A 106 -13.51 15.28 -13.13
C GLU A 106 -12.84 16.62 -12.76
N GLY A 107 -11.68 16.93 -13.34
CA GLY A 107 -10.91 18.14 -13.03
C GLY A 107 -10.34 18.19 -11.60
N LEU A 108 -10.46 17.09 -10.85
CA LEU A 108 -9.97 16.97 -9.48
C LEU A 108 -8.46 16.78 -9.52
N SER A 109 -7.71 17.84 -9.20
CA SER A 109 -6.26 17.83 -9.06
C SER A 109 -5.84 18.19 -7.63
N ILE A 110 -4.58 17.95 -7.28
CA ILE A 110 -4.03 18.30 -5.96
C ILE A 110 -4.19 19.78 -5.58
N SER A 111 -4.30 20.68 -6.58
CA SER A 111 -4.49 22.12 -6.39
C SER A 111 -5.92 22.60 -6.70
N SER A 112 -6.83 21.70 -7.06
CA SER A 112 -8.21 22.07 -7.44
C SER A 112 -9.09 22.41 -6.24
N SER A 113 -8.97 21.65 -5.15
CA SER A 113 -9.79 21.80 -3.96
C SER A 113 -9.07 21.28 -2.71
N ALA A 114 -9.58 21.66 -1.53
CA ALA A 114 -9.06 21.14 -0.26
C ALA A 114 -9.21 19.61 -0.18
N TYR A 115 -10.33 19.07 -0.68
CA TYR A 115 -10.55 17.63 -0.81
C TYR A 115 -9.51 16.96 -1.71
N GLY A 116 -9.31 17.48 -2.93
CA GLY A 116 -8.32 16.95 -3.87
C GLY A 116 -6.92 16.95 -3.26
N SER A 117 -6.55 18.02 -2.57
CA SER A 117 -5.25 18.11 -1.88
C SER A 117 -5.06 16.99 -0.85
N VAL A 118 -6.01 16.80 0.08
CA VAL A 118 -5.88 15.76 1.10
C VAL A 118 -6.01 14.35 0.54
N PHE A 119 -6.85 14.16 -0.49
CA PHE A 119 -6.98 12.89 -1.19
C PHE A 119 -5.63 12.49 -1.79
N TYR A 120 -5.06 13.31 -2.68
CA TYR A 120 -3.80 12.97 -3.34
C TYR A 120 -2.60 12.89 -2.39
N LEU A 121 -2.57 13.66 -1.29
CA LEU A 121 -1.50 13.53 -0.30
C LEU A 121 -1.63 12.20 0.47
N THR A 122 -2.81 11.88 1.00
CA THR A 122 -3.02 10.66 1.80
C THR A 122 -2.81 9.40 0.97
N THR A 123 -3.46 9.28 -0.18
CA THR A 123 -3.36 8.11 -1.06
C THR A 123 -2.04 8.11 -1.85
N GLY A 124 -1.49 9.28 -2.19
CA GLY A 124 -0.22 9.40 -2.90
C GLY A 124 0.98 8.97 -2.07
N PHE A 125 1.08 9.43 -0.82
CA PHE A 125 2.12 8.94 0.08
C PHE A 125 1.99 7.44 0.33
N HIS A 126 0.77 6.92 0.47
CA HIS A 126 0.55 5.49 0.53
C HIS A 126 1.05 4.77 -0.74
N GLY A 127 0.73 5.28 -1.93
CA GLY A 127 1.23 4.74 -3.20
C GLY A 127 2.76 4.73 -3.30
N LEU A 128 3.43 5.74 -2.74
CA LEU A 128 4.90 5.76 -2.62
C LEU A 128 5.41 4.63 -1.70
N HIS A 129 4.73 4.35 -0.59
CA HIS A 129 5.09 3.24 0.30
C HIS A 129 4.89 1.88 -0.39
N VAL A 130 3.76 1.67 -1.07
CA VAL A 130 3.54 0.45 -1.85
C VAL A 130 4.64 0.29 -2.91
N THR A 131 5.00 1.36 -3.62
CA THR A 131 6.09 1.34 -4.61
C THR A 131 7.43 1.00 -3.97
N GLY A 132 7.75 1.57 -2.80
CA GLY A 132 8.93 1.21 -2.01
C GLY A 132 8.94 -0.28 -1.62
N GLY A 133 7.78 -0.84 -1.27
CA GLY A 133 7.59 -2.26 -0.99
C GLY A 133 7.82 -3.15 -2.20
N LEU A 134 7.34 -2.74 -3.39
CA LEU A 134 7.60 -3.44 -4.65
C LEU A 134 9.10 -3.46 -4.98
N ILE A 135 9.80 -2.34 -4.76
CA ILE A 135 11.26 -2.29 -4.90
C ILE A 135 11.92 -3.24 -3.89
N ALA A 136 11.48 -3.27 -2.64
CA ALA A 136 11.99 -4.20 -1.63
C ALA A 136 11.77 -5.68 -2.02
N PHE A 137 10.63 -6.04 -2.61
CA PHE A 137 10.40 -7.36 -3.17
C PHE A 137 11.39 -7.72 -4.28
N LEU A 138 11.63 -6.79 -5.23
CA LEU A 138 12.61 -7.00 -6.29
C LEU A 138 14.02 -7.20 -5.72
N LEU A 139 14.40 -6.44 -4.69
CA LEU A 139 15.69 -6.58 -4.02
C LEU A 139 15.82 -7.94 -3.32
N VAL A 140 14.78 -8.40 -2.61
CA VAL A 140 14.78 -9.73 -1.96
C VAL A 140 14.83 -10.84 -3.02
N LEU A 141 13.98 -10.78 -4.05
CA LEU A 141 13.98 -11.73 -5.15
C LEU A 141 15.36 -11.78 -5.82
N GLY A 142 15.90 -10.63 -6.22
CA GLY A 142 17.24 -10.52 -6.83
C GLY A 142 18.33 -11.12 -5.96
N ARG A 143 18.32 -10.85 -4.64
CA ARG A 143 19.25 -11.48 -3.68
C ARG A 143 19.07 -13.00 -3.62
N THR A 144 17.83 -13.50 -3.67
CA THR A 144 17.60 -14.96 -3.66
C THR A 144 18.14 -15.62 -4.92
N TYR A 145 18.06 -14.98 -6.10
CA TYR A 145 18.58 -15.52 -7.36
C TYR A 145 20.12 -15.42 -7.45
N ALA A 146 20.72 -14.35 -6.92
CA ALA A 146 22.16 -14.15 -6.94
C ALA A 146 22.92 -15.02 -5.91
N ALA A 147 22.26 -15.41 -4.81
CA ALA A 147 22.90 -16.21 -3.78
C ALA A 147 23.05 -17.68 -4.18
N LYS A 148 24.26 -18.23 -3.96
CA LYS A 148 24.57 -19.65 -4.18
C LYS A 148 23.93 -20.59 -3.16
N ARG A 149 23.57 -20.09 -1.96
CA ARG A 149 22.93 -20.84 -0.88
C ARG A 149 21.92 -19.97 -0.17
N PHE A 150 20.77 -20.56 0.19
CA PHE A 150 19.76 -19.87 0.99
C PHE A 150 20.12 -19.98 2.46
N THR A 151 20.34 -18.83 3.09
CA THR A 151 20.75 -18.73 4.49
C THR A 151 19.63 -18.17 5.36
N HIS A 152 19.77 -18.30 6.67
CA HIS A 152 18.85 -17.71 7.64
C HIS A 152 18.71 -16.19 7.50
N GLU A 153 19.75 -15.51 7.01
CA GLU A 153 19.73 -14.08 6.71
C GLU A 153 18.77 -13.73 5.57
N GLN A 154 18.70 -14.58 4.54
CA GLN A 154 17.74 -14.39 3.43
C GLN A 154 16.31 -14.65 3.88
N ALA A 155 16.09 -15.65 4.72
CA ALA A 155 14.78 -15.88 5.35
C ALA A 155 14.37 -14.69 6.22
N THR A 156 15.29 -14.15 7.02
CA THR A 156 15.04 -12.95 7.84
C THR A 156 14.68 -11.75 6.98
N SER A 157 15.39 -11.55 5.85
CA SER A 157 15.10 -10.48 4.89
C SER A 157 13.70 -10.60 4.28
N ALA A 158 13.28 -11.82 3.93
CA ALA A 158 11.93 -12.08 3.42
C ALA A 158 10.85 -11.80 4.48
N ILE A 159 11.09 -12.17 5.75
CA ILE A 159 10.18 -11.91 6.86
C ILE A 159 9.99 -10.40 7.09
N VAL A 160 11.06 -9.61 7.14
CA VAL A 160 10.93 -8.16 7.39
C VAL A 160 10.27 -7.39 6.25
N VAL A 161 10.51 -7.81 5.00
CA VAL A 161 9.78 -7.25 3.84
C VAL A 161 8.30 -7.62 3.90
N SER A 162 7.97 -8.83 4.36
CA SER A 162 6.57 -9.21 4.58
C SER A 162 5.91 -8.37 5.68
N TYR A 163 6.58 -8.09 6.80
CA TYR A 163 6.05 -7.20 7.83
C TYR A 163 5.74 -5.81 7.28
N TYR A 164 6.63 -5.25 6.46
CA TYR A 164 6.38 -3.98 5.78
C TYR A 164 5.17 -4.06 4.84
N TRP A 165 5.07 -5.10 4.02
CA TRP A 165 3.97 -5.25 3.08
C TRP A 165 2.61 -5.35 3.79
N HIS A 166 2.54 -6.16 4.85
CA HIS A 166 1.35 -6.28 5.70
C HIS A 166 0.96 -4.95 6.33
N PHE A 167 1.95 -4.19 6.83
CA PHE A 167 1.70 -2.86 7.39
C PHE A 167 1.09 -1.91 6.36
N VAL A 168 1.68 -1.86 5.16
CA VAL A 168 1.18 -1.02 4.06
C VAL A 168 -0.27 -1.42 3.73
N ASP A 169 -0.58 -2.71 3.60
CA ASP A 169 -1.93 -3.19 3.33
C ASP A 169 -2.94 -2.80 4.42
N VAL A 170 -2.56 -2.90 5.71
CA VAL A 170 -3.41 -2.45 6.83
C VAL A 170 -3.68 -0.95 6.78
N VAL A 171 -2.67 -0.13 6.46
CA VAL A 171 -2.85 1.31 6.28
C VAL A 171 -3.80 1.59 5.11
N TRP A 172 -3.72 0.82 4.02
CA TRP A 172 -4.64 0.96 2.90
C TRP A 172 -6.08 0.65 3.29
N ILE A 173 -6.32 -0.41 4.06
CA ILE A 173 -7.68 -0.74 4.54
C ILE A 173 -8.27 0.43 5.34
N ALA A 174 -7.47 1.05 6.19
CA ALA A 174 -7.89 2.24 6.93
C ALA A 174 -8.16 3.45 6.02
N LEU A 175 -7.31 3.69 5.02
CA LEU A 175 -7.50 4.76 4.02
C LEU A 175 -8.75 4.51 3.17
N PHE A 176 -8.92 3.31 2.62
CA PHE A 176 -10.07 2.93 1.83
C PHE A 176 -11.37 3.08 2.63
N GLY A 177 -11.40 2.56 3.87
CA GLY A 177 -12.54 2.72 4.76
C GLY A 177 -12.86 4.18 5.07
N THR A 178 -11.84 5.02 5.23
CA THR A 178 -12.03 6.44 5.55
C THR A 178 -12.46 7.27 4.35
N ILE A 179 -11.91 7.02 3.17
CA ILE A 179 -12.08 7.86 1.97
C ILE A 179 -13.27 7.40 1.13
N TYR A 180 -13.45 6.09 0.96
CA TYR A 180 -14.44 5.53 0.02
C TYR A 180 -15.70 5.02 0.71
N LEU A 181 -15.63 4.58 1.97
CA LEU A 181 -16.79 4.06 2.69
C LEU A 181 -17.41 5.08 3.66
N LEU A 182 -16.58 5.94 4.25
CA LEU A 182 -17.01 6.94 5.23
C LEU A 182 -17.15 8.30 4.54
N GLN A 183 -18.22 8.43 3.75
CA GLN A 183 -18.60 9.68 3.08
C GLN A 183 -19.23 10.68 4.06
#